data_AF-X1D196-F1
#
_entry.id   AF-X1D196-F1
#
_cell.length_a   1.000
_cell.length_b   1.000
_cell.length_c   1.000
_cell.angle_alpha   90.00
_cell.angle_beta   90.00
_cell.angle_gamma   90.00
#
_symmetry.space_group_name_H-M   'P 1'
#
loop_
_entity.id
_entity.type
_entity.pdbx_description
1 polymer ?
#
loop_
_entity_poly.entity_id
_entity_poly.type
_entity_poly.pdbx_seq_one_letter_code
_entity_poly.pdbx_strand_id
1 'polypeptide(L)'
;QYDLVVLSVGIQPPELAKKLNSKFGIKLNEHGFCWTDTFKPVESSKEGIFVCGPFTEPKDIPETVTQAGGAASKVLSLLSEARGTLIKDKEYPPEKDVTGQDPRIGVFICHCGSNIAGVVDVSQVVEYAKTLPDVVYAENNLYTCSNDTQERIKDLIKEHNLNRVVVASCTPRTHEPLFRNTVREARLNSYLFEMANIRDQCSWVHMQEPERATQKSKDLVRMAVSKVRLLEPLQRRKVSVNHSALVIGGGLSGMSAAMEIAEQGYEV
;
A
#
# COMPACT_ATOMS: atom_id res chain seq x y z
N GLN A 1 38.89 -7.19 3.05
CA GLN A 1 38.72 -7.89 1.77
C GLN A 1 37.21 -7.94 1.52
N TYR A 2 36.73 -7.54 0.34
CA TYR A 2 35.31 -7.58 0.01
C TYR A 2 35.06 -8.78 -0.91
N ASP A 3 34.07 -9.60 -0.60
CA ASP A 3 33.76 -10.83 -1.36
C ASP A 3 32.85 -10.58 -2.59
N LEU A 4 32.28 -9.37 -2.69
CA LEU A 4 31.40 -8.96 -3.79
C LEU A 4 31.47 -7.44 -4.03
N VAL A 5 31.58 -7.05 -5.30
CA VAL A 5 31.41 -5.66 -5.76
C VAL A 5 30.18 -5.62 -6.66
N VAL A 6 29.10 -4.97 -6.19
CA VAL A 6 27.89 -4.78 -7.00
C VAL A 6 27.96 -3.41 -7.65
N LEU A 7 28.13 -3.39 -8.98
CA LEU A 7 28.08 -2.15 -9.76
C LEU A 7 26.61 -1.77 -9.98
N SER A 8 26.18 -0.62 -9.47
CA SER A 8 24.88 -0.05 -9.83
C SER A 8 24.90 0.34 -11.31
N VAL A 9 24.06 -0.29 -12.12
CA VAL A 9 23.89 0.11 -13.53
C VAL A 9 23.25 1.49 -13.59
N GLY A 10 23.76 2.34 -14.49
CA GLY A 10 23.18 3.67 -14.72
C GLY A 10 21.78 3.58 -15.33
N ILE A 11 20.97 4.60 -15.10
CA ILE A 11 19.65 4.75 -15.73
C ILE A 11 19.82 5.54 -17.02
N GLN A 12 19.23 5.04 -18.10
CA GLN A 12 19.16 5.75 -19.39
C GLN A 12 17.76 6.36 -19.59
N PRO A 13 17.65 7.47 -20.35
CA PRO A 13 16.34 8.02 -20.68
C PRO A 13 15.50 7.01 -21.47
N PRO A 14 14.16 7.04 -21.33
CA PRO A 14 13.31 6.14 -22.08
C PRO A 14 13.38 6.44 -23.59
N GLU A 15 13.35 5.42 -24.45
CA GLU A 15 13.34 5.61 -25.91
C GLU A 15 12.16 6.48 -26.38
N LEU A 16 11.04 6.45 -25.65
CA LEU A 16 9.87 7.28 -25.88
C LEU A 16 10.10 8.78 -25.64
N ALA A 17 11.17 9.19 -24.95
CA ALA A 17 11.44 10.59 -24.61
C ALA A 17 11.40 11.51 -25.84
N LYS A 18 12.03 11.10 -26.94
CA LYS A 18 12.04 11.86 -28.20
C LYS A 18 10.64 11.99 -28.80
N LYS A 19 9.83 10.92 -28.73
CA LYS A 19 8.44 10.95 -29.20
C LYS A 19 7.57 11.89 -28.35
N LEU A 20 7.78 11.89 -27.03
CA LEU A 20 7.10 12.80 -26.11
C LEU A 20 7.47 14.27 -26.39
N ASN A 21 8.75 14.57 -26.61
CA ASN A 21 9.21 15.88 -27.05
C ASN A 21 8.49 16.30 -28.35
N SER A 22 8.54 15.49 -29.41
CA SER A 22 7.90 15.82 -30.69
C SER A 22 6.39 16.02 -30.59
N LYS A 23 5.71 15.27 -29.70
CA LYS A 23 4.24 15.32 -29.57
C LYS A 23 3.75 16.44 -28.66
N PHE A 24 4.44 16.69 -27.55
CA PHE A 24 4.00 17.61 -26.50
C PHE A 24 4.82 18.91 -26.43
N GLY A 25 5.94 18.99 -27.15
CA GLY A 25 6.82 20.16 -27.16
C GLY A 25 7.63 20.35 -25.88
N ILE A 26 7.85 19.28 -25.10
CA ILE A 26 8.70 19.32 -23.91
C ILE A 26 10.18 19.30 -24.29
N LYS A 27 11.00 20.14 -23.65
CA LYS A 27 12.46 20.15 -23.83
C LYS A 27 13.07 18.93 -23.15
N LEU A 28 14.08 18.36 -23.79
CA LEU A 28 14.96 17.36 -23.20
C LEU A 28 16.32 18.00 -22.89
N ASN A 29 17.01 17.51 -21.87
CA ASN A 29 18.39 17.90 -21.58
C ASN A 29 19.38 17.18 -22.52
N GLU A 30 20.68 17.49 -22.40
CA GLU A 30 21.74 16.92 -23.23
C GLU A 30 21.86 15.38 -23.12
N HIS A 31 21.35 14.82 -22.03
CA HIS A 31 21.31 13.38 -21.78
C HIS A 31 20.01 12.71 -22.23
N GLY A 32 19.03 13.46 -22.76
CA GLY A 32 17.76 12.94 -23.26
C GLY A 32 16.64 12.77 -22.22
N PHE A 33 16.86 13.22 -20.97
CA PHE A 33 15.81 13.29 -19.94
C PHE A 33 14.97 14.56 -20.09
N CYS A 34 13.79 14.61 -19.46
CA CYS A 34 12.97 15.81 -19.44
C CYS A 34 13.70 16.95 -18.72
N TRP A 35 13.84 18.10 -19.39
CA TRP A 35 14.44 19.28 -18.79
C TRP A 35 13.48 19.91 -17.77
N THR A 36 14.02 20.30 -16.61
CA THR A 36 13.33 21.04 -15.55
C THR A 36 14.25 22.16 -15.05
N ASP A 37 13.68 23.18 -14.41
CA ASP A 37 14.45 24.26 -13.78
C ASP A 37 14.78 23.94 -12.33
N THR A 38 15.88 24.49 -11.80
CA THR A 38 16.32 24.29 -10.41
C THR A 38 15.24 24.63 -9.39
N PHE A 39 14.46 25.68 -9.61
CA PHE A 39 13.38 26.09 -8.70
C PHE A 39 12.01 25.51 -9.06
N LYS A 40 11.93 24.76 -10.17
CA LYS A 40 10.72 24.10 -10.65
C LYS A 40 11.01 22.64 -11.04
N PRO A 41 11.46 21.80 -10.09
CA PRO A 41 12.01 20.47 -10.38
C PRO A 41 10.95 19.45 -10.85
N VAL A 42 9.67 19.83 -10.86
CA VAL A 42 8.54 19.00 -11.28
C VAL A 42 7.75 19.60 -12.44
N GLU A 43 8.13 20.77 -12.95
CA GLU A 43 7.52 21.41 -14.12
C GLU A 43 8.39 21.16 -15.34
N SER A 44 7.80 20.69 -16.43
CA SER A 44 8.50 20.63 -17.71
C SER A 44 8.65 22.03 -18.32
N SER A 45 9.34 22.14 -19.45
CA SER A 45 9.38 23.39 -20.22
C SER A 45 8.04 23.83 -20.83
N LYS A 46 6.98 23.02 -20.69
CA LYS A 46 5.65 23.29 -21.23
C LYS A 46 4.68 23.44 -20.07
N GLU A 47 4.00 24.58 -20.02
CA GLU A 47 2.97 24.87 -19.03
C GLU A 47 1.85 23.80 -19.05
N GLY A 48 1.38 23.42 -17.86
CA GLY A 48 0.39 22.36 -17.67
C GLY A 48 0.93 20.94 -17.82
N ILE A 49 2.22 20.76 -18.15
CA ILE A 49 2.88 19.45 -18.20
C ILE A 49 3.89 19.34 -17.06
N PHE A 50 3.58 18.44 -16.13
CA PHE A 50 4.41 18.14 -14.97
C PHE A 50 5.15 16.80 -15.16
N VAL A 51 6.28 16.66 -14.50
CA VAL A 51 7.17 15.51 -14.62
C VAL A 51 7.72 15.12 -13.25
N CYS A 52 7.94 13.83 -13.02
CA CYS A 52 8.52 13.32 -11.78
C CYS A 52 9.31 12.04 -12.03
N GLY A 53 10.17 11.70 -11.07
CA GLY A 53 10.88 10.43 -11.04
C GLY A 53 11.98 10.32 -12.11
N PRO A 54 12.34 9.08 -12.50
CA PRO A 54 13.53 8.83 -13.32
C PRO A 54 13.51 9.42 -14.73
N PHE A 55 12.40 10.01 -15.18
CA PHE A 55 12.35 10.71 -16.45
C PHE A 55 13.02 12.10 -16.40
N THR A 56 13.26 12.66 -15.21
CA THR A 56 13.97 13.94 -15.04
C THR A 56 15.48 13.76 -14.95
N GLU A 57 15.94 12.77 -14.18
CA GLU A 57 17.31 12.27 -14.11
C GLU A 57 17.31 10.93 -13.33
N PRO A 58 18.42 10.18 -13.27
CA PRO A 58 18.52 8.99 -12.42
C PRO A 58 18.21 9.32 -10.95
N LYS A 59 17.24 8.60 -10.37
CA LYS A 59 16.76 8.82 -9.00
C LYS A 59 16.49 7.51 -8.29
N ASP A 60 16.57 7.54 -6.97
CA ASP A 60 16.12 6.44 -6.13
C ASP A 60 14.60 6.51 -5.89
N ILE A 61 14.09 5.53 -5.14
CA ILE A 61 12.66 5.42 -4.84
C ILE A 61 12.19 6.60 -3.96
N PRO A 62 12.83 6.93 -2.82
CA PRO A 62 12.46 8.08 -2.00
C PRO A 62 12.36 9.41 -2.76
N GLU A 63 13.34 9.73 -3.60
CA GLU A 63 13.34 10.96 -4.40
C GLU A 63 12.22 10.95 -5.43
N THR A 64 11.99 9.80 -6.07
CA THR A 64 10.89 9.62 -7.03
C THR A 64 9.53 9.85 -6.37
N VAL A 65 9.31 9.30 -5.17
CA VAL A 65 8.06 9.50 -4.42
C VAL A 65 7.89 10.96 -4.01
N THR A 66 8.97 11.63 -3.60
CA THR A 66 8.93 13.05 -3.23
C THR A 66 8.56 13.92 -4.43
N GLN A 67 9.19 13.72 -5.58
CA GLN A 67 8.84 14.43 -6.81
C GLN A 67 7.42 14.13 -7.28
N ALA A 68 6.96 12.88 -7.15
CA ALA A 68 5.58 12.52 -7.50
C ALA A 68 4.57 13.30 -6.65
N GLY A 69 4.84 13.46 -5.34
CA GLY A 69 4.04 14.32 -4.46
C GLY A 69 4.03 15.79 -4.92
N GLY A 70 5.19 16.35 -5.27
CA GLY A 70 5.30 17.72 -5.78
C GLY A 70 4.53 17.93 -7.10
N ALA A 71 4.69 17.02 -8.06
CA ALA A 71 3.97 17.06 -9.33
C ALA A 71 2.46 16.93 -9.13
N ALA A 72 2.00 16.02 -8.27
CA ALA A 72 0.59 15.87 -7.92
C ALA A 72 0.03 17.15 -7.29
N SER A 73 0.80 17.81 -6.43
CA SER A 73 0.42 19.08 -5.83
C SER A 73 0.15 20.15 -6.88
N LYS A 74 1.10 20.34 -7.83
CA LYS A 74 0.95 21.29 -8.94
C LYS A 74 -0.27 21.01 -9.82
N VAL A 75 -0.55 19.73 -10.08
CA VAL A 75 -1.77 19.33 -10.79
C VAL A 75 -3.03 19.70 -9.99
N LEU A 76 -3.04 19.51 -8.67
CA LEU A 76 -4.19 19.83 -7.82
C LEU A 76 -4.48 21.33 -7.75
N SER A 77 -3.45 22.19 -7.81
CA SER A 77 -3.61 23.64 -7.91
C SER A 77 -4.14 24.05 -9.27
N LEU A 78 -3.59 23.49 -10.36
CA LEU A 78 -4.08 23.72 -11.71
C LEU A 78 -5.56 23.32 -11.88
N LEU A 79 -5.98 22.24 -11.22
CA LEU A 79 -7.34 21.69 -11.30
C LEU A 79 -8.24 22.11 -10.13
N SER A 80 -7.88 23.17 -9.39
CA SER A 80 -8.59 23.58 -8.17
C SER A 80 -10.08 23.84 -8.43
N GLU A 81 -10.44 24.50 -9.54
CA GLU A 81 -11.83 24.80 -9.93
C GLU A 81 -12.64 23.55 -10.29
N ALA A 82 -12.00 22.51 -10.83
CA ALA A 82 -12.64 21.26 -11.24
C ALA A 82 -12.58 20.18 -10.14
N ARG A 83 -12.07 20.51 -8.95
CA ARG A 83 -11.88 19.55 -7.85
C ARG A 83 -13.19 18.86 -7.50
N GLY A 84 -13.14 17.53 -7.42
CA GLY A 84 -14.30 16.73 -7.04
C GLY A 84 -15.32 16.48 -8.15
N THR A 85 -15.29 17.21 -9.27
CA THR A 85 -16.31 17.10 -10.33
C THR A 85 -16.38 15.73 -11.00
N LEU A 86 -15.28 14.98 -11.00
CA LEU A 86 -15.18 13.62 -11.57
C LEU A 86 -14.92 12.54 -10.50
N ILE A 87 -14.97 12.89 -9.20
CA ILE A 87 -14.79 11.91 -8.14
C ILE A 87 -16.09 11.13 -7.98
N LYS A 88 -16.02 9.81 -8.13
CA LYS A 88 -17.10 8.90 -7.78
C LYS A 88 -16.81 8.30 -6.42
N ASP A 89 -17.79 8.38 -5.52
CA ASP A 89 -17.70 7.67 -4.26
C ASP A 89 -17.60 6.17 -4.52
N LYS A 90 -16.67 5.52 -3.83
CA LYS A 90 -16.55 4.07 -3.86
C LYS A 90 -17.72 3.47 -3.10
N GLU A 91 -18.68 2.94 -3.84
CA GLU A 91 -19.78 2.19 -3.26
C GLU A 91 -19.32 0.78 -2.88
N TYR A 92 -19.63 0.40 -1.64
CA TYR A 92 -19.40 -0.96 -1.15
C TYR A 92 -20.73 -1.69 -1.12
N PRO A 93 -20.74 -3.01 -1.39
CA PRO A 93 -21.96 -3.78 -1.27
C PRO A 93 -22.47 -3.77 0.19
N PRO A 94 -23.79 -3.92 0.43
CA PRO A 94 -24.35 -3.89 1.78
C PRO A 94 -23.67 -4.90 2.70
N GLU A 95 -23.23 -4.43 3.85
CA GLU A 95 -22.59 -5.25 4.88
C GLU A 95 -23.53 -6.39 5.30
N LYS A 96 -22.98 -7.60 5.40
CA LYS A 96 -23.67 -8.77 5.89
C LYS A 96 -23.61 -8.75 7.42
N ASP A 97 -24.78 -8.80 8.07
CA ASP A 97 -24.84 -8.97 9.51
C ASP A 97 -24.42 -10.40 9.88
N VAL A 98 -23.44 -10.49 10.78
CA VAL A 98 -22.90 -11.75 11.31
C VAL A 98 -22.98 -11.79 12.83
N THR A 99 -23.74 -10.88 13.44
CA THR A 99 -23.96 -10.82 14.88
C THR A 99 -24.63 -12.10 15.36
N GLY A 100 -24.11 -12.67 16.45
CA GLY A 100 -24.63 -13.91 17.04
C GLY A 100 -24.32 -15.20 16.24
N GLN A 101 -23.60 -15.12 15.12
CA GLN A 101 -23.14 -16.30 14.39
C GLN A 101 -21.82 -16.82 14.99
N ASP A 102 -21.66 -18.15 15.01
CA ASP A 102 -20.38 -18.77 15.37
C ASP A 102 -19.26 -18.31 14.43
N PRO A 103 -18.03 -18.10 14.93
CA PRO A 103 -16.92 -17.69 14.08
C PRO A 103 -16.63 -18.71 12.97
N ARG A 104 -16.37 -18.21 11.77
CA ARG A 104 -15.96 -18.96 10.58
C ARG A 104 -14.80 -18.22 9.94
N ILE A 105 -13.59 -18.67 10.28
CA ILE A 105 -12.36 -17.92 10.05
C ILE A 105 -11.66 -18.45 8.81
N GLY A 106 -11.30 -17.54 7.89
CA GLY A 106 -10.35 -17.81 6.83
C GLY A 106 -8.96 -17.28 7.20
N VAL A 107 -7.93 -18.12 7.09
CA VAL A 107 -6.54 -17.74 7.38
C VAL A 107 -5.69 -17.79 6.11
N PHE A 108 -5.10 -16.65 5.74
CA PHE A 108 -4.30 -16.52 4.52
C PHE A 108 -2.85 -16.22 4.87
N ILE A 109 -1.94 -17.13 4.52
CA ILE A 109 -0.52 -17.02 4.89
C ILE A 109 0.30 -16.59 3.66
N CYS A 110 0.99 -15.46 3.77
CA CYS A 110 1.77 -14.89 2.67
C CYS A 110 3.20 -15.45 2.63
N HIS A 111 3.71 -15.74 1.43
CA HIS A 111 5.15 -16.02 1.22
C HIS A 111 5.98 -14.73 1.12
N CYS A 112 5.37 -13.66 0.57
CA CYS A 112 6.04 -12.39 0.28
C CYS A 112 7.32 -12.58 -0.57
N GLY A 113 7.21 -13.44 -1.60
CA GLY A 113 8.39 -13.93 -2.33
C GLY A 113 9.27 -14.77 -1.41
N SER A 114 10.55 -14.40 -1.29
CA SER A 114 11.48 -15.02 -0.33
C SER A 114 11.49 -14.36 1.05
N ASN A 115 10.78 -13.24 1.24
CA ASN A 115 10.89 -12.48 2.50
C ASN A 115 10.32 -13.22 3.70
N ILE A 116 9.25 -14.00 3.53
CA ILE A 116 8.70 -14.87 4.59
C ILE A 116 9.12 -16.31 4.30
N ALA A 117 8.83 -16.81 3.10
CA ALA A 117 9.08 -18.21 2.73
C ALA A 117 10.57 -18.60 2.68
N GLY A 118 11.50 -17.64 2.65
CA GLY A 118 12.93 -17.93 2.76
C GLY A 118 13.40 -18.30 4.18
N VAL A 119 12.56 -18.12 5.20
CA VAL A 119 12.88 -18.39 6.61
C VAL A 119 11.80 -19.21 7.30
N VAL A 120 10.53 -18.89 7.06
CA VAL A 120 9.38 -19.55 7.67
C VAL A 120 8.86 -20.63 6.73
N ASP A 121 8.67 -21.85 7.24
CA ASP A 121 7.94 -22.89 6.51
C ASP A 121 6.45 -22.55 6.48
N VAL A 122 6.05 -21.85 5.43
CA VAL A 122 4.69 -21.36 5.23
C VAL A 122 3.68 -22.50 5.13
N SER A 123 4.06 -23.64 4.54
CA SER A 123 3.19 -24.82 4.43
C SER A 123 2.86 -25.40 5.80
N GLN A 124 3.86 -25.50 6.68
CA GLN A 124 3.61 -25.92 8.07
C GLN A 124 2.72 -24.94 8.85
N VAL A 125 2.81 -23.64 8.59
CA VAL A 125 1.95 -22.64 9.24
C VAL A 125 0.50 -22.78 8.74
N VAL A 126 0.29 -23.07 7.44
CA VAL A 126 -1.05 -23.38 6.89
C VAL A 126 -1.65 -24.61 7.57
N GLU A 127 -0.91 -25.72 7.62
CA GLU A 127 -1.42 -26.96 8.22
C GLU A 127 -1.73 -26.77 9.71
N TYR A 128 -0.88 -26.02 10.42
CA TYR A 128 -1.16 -25.65 11.81
C TYR A 128 -2.44 -24.79 11.92
N ALA A 129 -2.62 -23.78 11.06
CA ALA A 129 -3.79 -22.90 11.09
C ALA A 129 -5.10 -23.69 10.92
N LYS A 130 -5.12 -24.73 10.08
CA LYS A 130 -6.28 -25.62 9.91
C LYS A 130 -6.69 -26.37 11.19
N THR A 131 -5.78 -26.54 12.15
CA THR A 131 -6.06 -27.20 13.44
C THR A 131 -6.68 -26.27 14.47
N LEU A 132 -6.68 -24.96 14.23
CA LEU A 132 -7.15 -23.98 15.20
C LEU A 132 -8.68 -23.92 15.26
N PRO A 133 -9.28 -23.63 16.43
CA PRO A 133 -10.72 -23.51 16.57
C PRO A 133 -11.32 -22.49 15.60
N ASP A 134 -12.48 -22.84 15.04
CA ASP A 134 -13.28 -21.99 14.16
C ASP A 134 -12.63 -21.62 12.80
N VAL A 135 -11.42 -22.13 12.50
CA VAL A 135 -10.79 -22.00 11.19
C VAL A 135 -11.42 -22.99 10.23
N VAL A 136 -12.18 -22.48 9.27
CA VAL A 136 -12.89 -23.29 8.26
C VAL A 136 -12.14 -23.35 6.94
N TYR A 137 -11.18 -22.44 6.72
CA TYR A 137 -10.36 -22.39 5.54
C TYR A 137 -8.98 -21.80 5.85
N ALA A 138 -7.93 -22.40 5.30
CA ALA A 138 -6.60 -21.82 5.33
C ALA A 138 -5.80 -22.17 4.07
N GLU A 139 -5.13 -21.18 3.49
CA GLU A 139 -4.27 -21.35 2.32
C GLU A 139 -3.03 -20.45 2.41
N ASN A 140 -2.07 -20.66 1.51
CA ASN A 140 -0.97 -19.74 1.30
C ASN A 140 -0.94 -19.22 -0.14
N ASN A 141 -0.38 -18.02 -0.32
CA ASN A 141 -0.25 -17.37 -1.62
C ASN A 141 1.10 -16.64 -1.70
N LEU A 142 1.62 -16.44 -2.92
CA LEU A 142 2.93 -15.82 -3.13
C LEU A 142 2.96 -14.37 -2.64
N TYR A 143 1.94 -13.59 -2.98
CA TYR A 143 1.75 -12.19 -2.58
C TYR A 143 0.29 -11.93 -2.24
N THR A 144 -0.07 -12.04 -0.95
CA THR A 144 -1.47 -11.86 -0.51
C THR A 144 -2.04 -10.47 -0.80
N CYS A 145 -1.18 -9.44 -0.90
CA CYS A 145 -1.58 -8.07 -1.24
C CYS A 145 -1.79 -7.83 -2.75
N SER A 146 -1.47 -8.80 -3.61
CA SER A 146 -1.69 -8.67 -5.05
C SER A 146 -3.18 -8.56 -5.39
N ASN A 147 -3.50 -7.93 -6.52
CA ASN A 147 -4.89 -7.73 -6.93
C ASN A 147 -5.62 -9.07 -7.14
N ASP A 148 -4.98 -10.02 -7.83
CA ASP A 148 -5.54 -11.35 -8.09
C ASP A 148 -5.83 -12.11 -6.80
N THR A 149 -4.93 -12.05 -5.81
CA THR A 149 -5.18 -12.69 -4.50
C THR A 149 -6.27 -11.98 -3.71
N GLN A 150 -6.40 -10.66 -3.80
CA GLN A 150 -7.51 -9.94 -3.17
C GLN A 150 -8.87 -10.36 -3.75
N GLU A 151 -8.99 -10.49 -5.08
CA GLU A 151 -10.19 -11.05 -5.71
C GLU A 151 -10.47 -12.48 -5.20
N ARG A 152 -9.45 -13.34 -5.15
CA ARG A 152 -9.58 -14.71 -4.64
C ARG A 152 -10.05 -14.76 -3.18
N ILE A 153 -9.53 -13.89 -2.31
CA ILE A 153 -9.98 -13.77 -0.91
C ILE A 153 -11.47 -13.41 -0.86
N LYS A 154 -11.93 -12.47 -1.70
CA LYS A 154 -13.35 -12.08 -1.75
C LYS A 154 -14.25 -13.25 -2.16
N ASP A 155 -13.80 -14.06 -3.12
CA ASP A 155 -14.54 -15.24 -3.55
C ASP A 155 -14.56 -16.32 -2.47
N LEU A 156 -13.43 -16.55 -1.79
CA LEU A 156 -13.33 -17.51 -0.68
C LEU A 156 -14.19 -17.13 0.52
N ILE A 157 -14.31 -15.82 0.81
CA ILE A 157 -15.24 -15.32 1.84
C ILE A 157 -16.68 -15.75 1.53
N LYS A 158 -17.08 -15.69 0.26
CA LYS A 158 -18.41 -16.14 -0.19
C LYS A 158 -18.52 -17.66 -0.19
N GLU A 159 -17.56 -18.34 -0.82
CA GLU A 159 -17.51 -19.80 -1.02
C GLU A 159 -17.59 -20.56 0.30
N HIS A 160 -16.79 -20.16 1.29
CA HIS A 160 -16.75 -20.82 2.60
C HIS A 160 -17.65 -20.16 3.65
N ASN A 161 -18.44 -19.16 3.27
CA ASN A 161 -19.30 -18.40 4.17
C ASN A 161 -18.50 -17.88 5.39
N LEU A 162 -17.34 -17.26 5.13
CA LEU A 162 -16.46 -16.73 6.16
C LEU A 162 -17.10 -15.49 6.80
N ASN A 163 -16.94 -15.35 8.11
CA ASN A 163 -17.36 -14.16 8.85
C ASN A 163 -16.22 -13.52 9.64
N ARG A 164 -15.01 -14.05 9.55
CA ARG A 164 -13.77 -13.50 10.11
C ARG A 164 -12.61 -13.82 9.17
N VAL A 165 -11.63 -12.92 9.06
CA VAL A 165 -10.46 -13.12 8.20
C VAL A 165 -9.17 -12.80 8.95
N VAL A 166 -8.18 -13.68 8.84
CA VAL A 166 -6.82 -13.45 9.32
C VAL A 166 -5.87 -13.48 8.14
N VAL A 167 -5.00 -12.47 8.03
CA VAL A 167 -3.89 -12.49 7.06
C VAL A 167 -2.56 -12.51 7.81
N ALA A 168 -1.80 -13.58 7.65
CA ALA A 168 -0.46 -13.71 8.21
C ALA A 168 0.58 -13.24 7.18
N SER A 169 1.11 -12.03 7.35
CA SER A 169 2.02 -11.42 6.38
C SER A 169 2.94 -10.36 7.01
N CYS A 170 2.93 -9.15 6.46
CA CYS A 170 3.69 -7.98 6.87
C CYS A 170 3.05 -7.21 8.03
N THR A 171 3.62 -6.06 8.36
CA THR A 171 3.07 -5.15 9.37
C THR A 171 1.67 -4.60 9.01
N PRO A 172 0.74 -4.52 9.98
CA PRO A 172 -0.56 -3.90 9.77
C PRO A 172 -0.44 -2.42 9.38
N ARG A 173 0.65 -1.73 9.76
CA ARG A 173 0.89 -0.33 9.39
C ARG A 173 0.92 -0.08 7.89
N THR A 174 1.30 -1.09 7.11
CA THR A 174 1.40 -0.97 5.65
C THR A 174 0.12 -1.40 4.95
N HIS A 175 -0.38 -2.61 5.23
CA HIS A 175 -1.42 -3.24 4.41
C HIS A 175 -2.74 -3.54 5.15
N GLU A 176 -2.89 -3.20 6.43
CA GLU A 176 -4.20 -3.36 7.10
C GLU A 176 -5.32 -2.60 6.37
N PRO A 177 -5.15 -1.34 5.94
CA PRO A 177 -6.19 -0.64 5.20
C PRO A 177 -6.60 -1.34 3.90
N LEU A 178 -5.64 -1.97 3.22
CA LEU A 178 -5.88 -2.73 1.98
C LEU A 178 -6.80 -3.91 2.25
N PHE A 179 -6.42 -4.80 3.18
CA PHE A 179 -7.21 -5.99 3.48
C PHE A 179 -8.56 -5.66 4.13
N ARG A 180 -8.63 -4.61 4.95
CA ARG A 180 -9.90 -4.11 5.48
C ARG A 180 -10.85 -3.64 4.38
N ASN A 181 -10.32 -3.11 3.27
CA ASN A 181 -11.12 -2.79 2.09
C ASN A 181 -11.51 -4.04 1.32
N THR A 182 -10.61 -5.02 1.14
CA THR A 182 -10.89 -6.31 0.50
C THR A 182 -12.05 -7.04 1.18
N VAL A 183 -12.03 -7.18 2.51
CA VAL A 183 -13.12 -7.86 3.24
C VAL A 183 -14.43 -7.08 3.17
N ARG A 184 -14.36 -5.73 3.12
CA ARG A 184 -15.54 -4.87 2.97
C ARG A 184 -16.19 -5.00 1.60
N GLU A 185 -15.40 -5.15 0.54
CA GLU A 185 -15.88 -5.50 -0.80
C GLU A 185 -16.51 -6.90 -0.84
N ALA A 186 -16.09 -7.81 0.05
CA ALA A 186 -16.74 -9.10 0.27
C ALA A 186 -17.96 -9.02 1.21
N ARG A 187 -18.47 -7.82 1.53
CA ARG A 187 -19.60 -7.55 2.43
C ARG A 187 -19.34 -7.83 3.91
N LEU A 188 -18.09 -8.05 4.32
CA LEU A 188 -17.75 -8.25 5.72
C LEU A 188 -17.34 -6.93 6.38
N ASN A 189 -17.73 -6.72 7.64
CA ASN A 189 -17.31 -5.55 8.39
C ASN A 189 -15.77 -5.49 8.48
N SER A 190 -15.18 -4.32 8.20
CA SER A 190 -13.72 -4.13 8.18
C SER A 190 -13.03 -4.44 9.52
N TYR A 191 -13.75 -4.49 10.63
CA TYR A 191 -13.21 -4.76 11.96
C TYR A 191 -13.29 -6.24 12.34
N LEU A 192 -13.82 -7.10 11.46
CA LEU A 192 -13.81 -8.56 11.58
C LEU A 192 -12.58 -9.19 10.90
N PHE A 193 -11.51 -8.41 10.84
CA PHE A 193 -10.26 -8.73 10.16
C PHE A 193 -9.08 -8.51 11.12
N GLU A 194 -8.10 -9.41 11.10
CA GLU A 194 -6.87 -9.30 11.89
C GLU A 194 -5.63 -9.63 11.04
N MET A 195 -4.51 -8.98 11.34
CA MET A 195 -3.22 -9.33 10.74
C MET A 195 -2.29 -9.99 11.76
N ALA A 196 -1.67 -11.10 11.35
CA ALA A 196 -0.53 -11.67 12.05
C ALA A 196 0.77 -11.23 11.35
N ASN A 197 1.61 -10.43 12.03
CA ASN A 197 2.87 -9.95 11.46
C ASN A 197 3.95 -11.03 11.58
N ILE A 198 4.07 -11.87 10.56
CA ILE A 198 5.05 -12.96 10.49
C ILE A 198 6.28 -12.60 9.63
N ARG A 199 6.37 -11.36 9.14
CA ARG A 199 7.53 -10.87 8.38
C ARG A 199 8.43 -10.00 9.23
N ASP A 200 8.01 -8.76 9.45
CA ASP A 200 8.77 -7.72 10.14
C ASP A 200 9.08 -8.11 11.60
N GLN A 201 8.15 -8.84 12.25
CA GLN A 201 8.31 -9.33 13.62
C GLN A 201 8.71 -10.81 13.70
N CYS A 202 8.92 -11.49 12.57
CA CYS A 202 9.33 -12.89 12.57
C CYS A 202 10.40 -13.21 11.52
N SER A 203 10.03 -13.45 10.25
CA SER A 203 11.00 -13.93 9.25
C SER A 203 12.27 -13.07 9.12
N TRP A 204 12.13 -11.74 9.09
CA TRP A 204 13.28 -10.83 8.92
C TRP A 204 14.21 -10.76 10.14
N VAL A 205 13.71 -11.05 11.33
CA VAL A 205 14.48 -10.93 12.58
C VAL A 205 14.94 -12.28 13.13
N HIS A 206 14.50 -13.40 12.54
CA HIS A 206 14.90 -14.77 12.92
C HIS A 206 15.48 -15.57 11.75
N MET A 207 16.18 -14.90 10.81
CA MET A 207 16.72 -15.53 9.59
C MET A 207 17.68 -16.69 9.88
N GLN A 208 18.35 -16.67 11.04
CA GLN A 208 19.28 -17.70 11.48
C GLN A 208 18.62 -18.82 12.30
N GLU A 209 17.32 -18.70 12.61
CA GLU A 209 16.57 -19.70 13.38
C GLU A 209 15.24 -20.11 12.67
N PRO A 210 15.27 -20.63 11.41
CA PRO A 210 14.07 -20.97 10.63
C PRO A 210 13.01 -21.83 11.35
N GLU A 211 13.43 -22.84 12.10
CA GLU A 211 12.51 -23.73 12.85
C GLU A 211 11.76 -22.95 13.94
N ARG A 212 12.48 -22.11 14.70
CA ARG A 212 11.89 -21.26 15.74
C ARG A 212 11.05 -20.13 15.13
N ALA A 213 11.45 -19.59 13.98
CA ALA A 213 10.66 -18.62 13.22
C ALA A 213 9.33 -19.22 12.76
N THR A 214 9.36 -20.47 12.31
CA THR A 214 8.15 -21.22 11.93
C THR A 214 7.25 -21.45 13.14
N GLN A 215 7.81 -21.88 14.27
CA GLN A 215 7.04 -22.06 15.51
C GLN A 215 6.43 -20.74 16.01
N LYS A 216 7.22 -19.65 16.01
CA LYS A 216 6.74 -18.31 16.35
C LYS A 216 5.62 -17.87 15.41
N SER A 217 5.71 -18.15 14.12
CA SER A 217 4.67 -17.82 13.14
C SER A 217 3.36 -18.57 13.42
N LYS A 218 3.44 -19.85 13.79
CA LYS A 218 2.28 -20.63 14.27
C LYS A 218 1.63 -19.97 15.48
N ASP A 219 2.44 -19.56 16.47
CA ASP A 219 1.94 -18.90 17.68
C ASP A 219 1.29 -17.54 17.38
N LEU A 220 1.88 -16.72 16.51
CA LEU A 220 1.33 -15.44 16.08
C LEU A 220 -0.01 -15.60 15.34
N VAL A 221 -0.11 -16.61 14.47
CA VAL A 221 -1.38 -16.95 13.80
C VAL A 221 -2.42 -17.41 14.81
N ARG A 222 -2.07 -18.27 15.78
CA ARG A 222 -2.98 -18.68 16.86
C ARG A 222 -3.48 -17.49 17.66
N MET A 223 -2.61 -16.54 17.98
CA MET A 223 -2.97 -15.32 18.71
C MET A 223 -3.95 -14.46 17.91
N ALA A 224 -3.68 -14.25 16.61
CA ALA A 224 -4.57 -13.49 15.72
C ALA A 224 -5.94 -14.18 15.56
N VAL A 225 -5.96 -15.50 15.37
CA VAL A 225 -7.19 -16.31 15.33
C VAL A 225 -7.94 -16.19 16.65
N SER A 226 -7.25 -16.30 17.79
CA SER A 226 -7.90 -16.17 19.11
C SER A 226 -8.54 -14.80 19.31
N LYS A 227 -7.89 -13.74 18.83
CA LYS A 227 -8.43 -12.37 18.86
C LYS A 227 -9.62 -12.20 17.92
N VAL A 228 -9.52 -12.66 16.66
CA VAL A 228 -10.55 -12.48 15.63
C VAL A 228 -11.87 -13.13 16.01
N ARG A 229 -11.83 -14.23 16.78
CA ARG A 229 -13.01 -14.92 17.34
C ARG A 229 -13.87 -14.02 18.21
N LEU A 230 -13.24 -13.07 18.90
CA LEU A 230 -13.90 -12.16 19.85
C LEU A 230 -14.15 -10.77 19.24
N LEU A 231 -13.77 -10.54 17.98
CA LEU A 231 -14.03 -9.26 17.33
C LEU A 231 -15.52 -9.10 17.01
N GLU A 232 -15.98 -7.87 17.18
CA GLU A 232 -17.32 -7.41 16.89
C GLU A 232 -17.29 -6.43 15.70
N PRO A 233 -18.37 -6.38 14.90
CA PRO A 233 -18.47 -5.38 13.84
C PRO A 233 -18.51 -3.97 14.44
N LEU A 234 -17.69 -3.06 13.92
CA LEU A 234 -17.69 -1.66 14.37
C LEU A 234 -18.10 -0.70 13.24
N GLN A 235 -18.61 0.46 13.65
CA GLN A 235 -19.00 1.53 12.75
C GLN A 235 -17.93 2.63 12.70
N ARG A 236 -17.57 3.05 11.50
CA ARG A 236 -16.67 4.21 11.33
C ARG A 236 -17.43 5.49 11.68
N ARG A 237 -16.85 6.28 12.58
CA ARG A 237 -17.36 7.64 12.86
C ARG A 237 -16.87 8.58 11.76
N LYS A 238 -17.79 9.35 11.20
CA LYS A 238 -17.45 10.48 10.34
C LYS A 238 -17.18 11.69 11.24
N VAL A 239 -16.10 12.40 10.97
CA VAL A 239 -15.74 13.64 11.64
C VAL A 239 -15.63 14.74 10.58
N SER A 240 -16.02 15.95 10.93
CA SER A 240 -15.80 17.12 10.07
C SER A 240 -14.31 17.47 10.07
N VAL A 241 -13.82 17.92 8.93
CA VAL A 241 -12.45 18.42 8.76
C VAL A 241 -12.53 19.93 8.54
N ASN A 242 -11.75 20.70 9.28
CA ASN A 242 -11.59 22.13 9.02
C ASN A 242 -10.73 22.28 7.76
N HIS A 243 -11.20 23.05 6.78
CA HIS A 243 -10.49 23.27 5.52
C HIS A 243 -9.44 24.40 5.64
N SER A 244 -8.57 24.26 6.63
CA SER A 244 -7.46 25.15 6.94
C SER A 244 -6.22 24.31 7.25
N ALA A 245 -5.06 24.73 6.79
CA ALA A 245 -3.78 24.08 7.08
C ALA A 245 -2.92 24.94 8.02
N LEU A 246 -1.91 24.32 8.62
CA LEU A 246 -0.85 25.01 9.36
C LEU A 246 0.49 24.50 8.84
N VAL A 247 1.32 25.41 8.34
CA VAL A 247 2.68 25.07 7.91
C VAL A 247 3.69 25.48 8.98
N ILE A 248 4.42 24.51 9.51
CA ILE A 248 5.45 24.74 10.54
C ILE A 248 6.83 24.74 9.86
N GLY A 249 7.39 25.94 9.71
CA GLY A 249 8.73 26.19 9.16
C GLY A 249 8.70 26.99 7.86
N GLY A 250 9.34 28.16 7.85
CA GLY A 250 9.36 29.10 6.71
C GLY A 250 10.52 28.91 5.72
N GLY A 251 11.05 27.69 5.60
CA GLY A 251 12.06 27.36 4.59
C GLY A 251 11.45 27.14 3.20
N LEU A 252 12.27 26.80 2.20
CA LEU A 252 11.81 26.55 0.83
C LEU A 252 10.65 25.55 0.77
N SER A 253 10.75 24.41 1.48
CA SER A 253 9.70 23.39 1.50
C SER A 253 8.40 23.90 2.11
N GLY A 254 8.47 24.68 3.20
CA GLY A 254 7.29 25.21 3.88
C GLY A 254 6.62 26.31 3.07
N MET A 255 7.39 27.25 2.52
CA MET A 255 6.86 28.29 1.65
C MET A 255 6.20 27.69 0.39
N SER A 256 6.82 26.68 -0.23
CA SER A 256 6.22 25.97 -1.37
C SER A 256 4.93 25.26 -0.98
N ALA A 257 4.90 24.58 0.17
CA ALA A 257 3.68 23.92 0.64
C ALA A 257 2.55 24.92 0.95
N ALA A 258 2.87 26.03 1.62
CA ALA A 258 1.90 27.09 1.93
C ALA A 258 1.34 27.72 0.65
N MET A 259 2.21 28.09 -0.30
CA MET A 259 1.80 28.65 -1.58
C MET A 259 0.85 27.69 -2.32
N GLU A 260 1.20 26.41 -2.39
CA GLU A 260 0.42 25.40 -3.11
C GLU A 260 -0.94 25.10 -2.46
N ILE A 261 -1.03 25.20 -1.12
CA ILE A 261 -2.30 25.07 -0.41
C ILE A 261 -3.19 26.29 -0.66
N ALA A 262 -2.59 27.50 -0.67
CA ALA A 262 -3.30 28.75 -0.96
C ALA A 262 -3.80 28.80 -2.42
N GLU A 263 -2.99 28.36 -3.40
CA GLU A 263 -3.38 28.25 -4.81
C GLU A 263 -4.55 27.27 -5.04
N GLN A 264 -4.71 26.30 -4.13
CA GLN A 264 -5.86 25.39 -4.10
C GLN A 264 -7.12 25.98 -3.45
N GLY A 265 -7.04 27.21 -2.94
CA GLY A 265 -8.17 27.92 -2.32
C GLY A 265 -8.39 27.61 -0.83
N TYR A 266 -7.40 27.06 -0.14
CA TYR A 266 -7.49 26.80 1.30
C TYR A 266 -6.74 27.86 2.12
N GLU A 267 -7.23 28.10 3.34
CA GLU A 267 -6.54 28.90 4.35
C GLU A 267 -5.30 28.14 4.87
N VAL A 268 -4.17 28.82 5.07
CA VAL A 268 -2.88 28.21 5.47
C VAL A 268 -1.97 29.16 6.22
#